data_AF-A0A2T7N6W8-F1
#
_entry.id   AF-A0A2T7N6W8-F1
#
_cell.length_a   1.000
_cell.length_b   1.000
_cell.length_c   1.000
_cell.angle_alpha   90.00
_cell.angle_beta   90.00
_cell.angle_gamma   90.00
#
_symmetry.space_group_name_H-M   'P 1'
#
loop_
_entity.id
_entity.type
_entity.pdbx_description
1 polymer ?
#
loop_
_entity_poly.entity_id
_entity_poly.type
_entity_poly.pdbx_seq_one_letter_code
_entity_poly.pdbx_strand_id
1 'polypeptide(L)'
;MLCFLAFLMERSLEIKAKKNGIDASPQKLKESLKSLQVMGFSTNHKDYFLKTRGDPLGNRLVRLFRIKPPNNVTEQSELVL
;
A
#
# COMPACT_ATOMS: atom_id res chain seq x y z
N MET A 1 19.04 11.60 -8.77
CA MET A 1 18.23 12.21 -7.68
C MET A 1 17.13 11.26 -7.17
N LEU A 2 16.30 10.66 -8.03
CA LEU A 2 15.19 9.77 -7.62
C LEU A 2 15.63 8.53 -6.79
N CYS A 3 16.77 7.90 -7.11
CA CYS A 3 17.22 6.70 -6.40
C CYS A 3 17.60 6.97 -4.94
N PHE A 4 18.18 8.14 -4.65
CA PHE A 4 18.53 8.53 -3.29
C PHE A 4 17.28 8.76 -2.44
N LEU A 5 16.25 9.40 -3.00
CA LEU A 5 14.98 9.59 -2.33
C LEU A 5 14.24 8.26 -2.09
N ALA A 6 14.22 7.38 -3.09
CA ALA A 6 13.65 6.05 -2.95
C ALA A 6 14.36 5.25 -1.84
N PHE A 7 15.69 5.28 -1.81
CA PHE A 7 16.49 4.66 -0.75
C PHE A 7 16.17 5.23 0.63
N LEU A 8 16.12 6.56 0.77
CA LEU A 8 15.76 7.21 2.04
C LEU A 8 14.35 6.82 2.50
N MET A 9 13.40 6.77 1.57
CA MET A 9 12.02 6.36 1.87
C MET A 9 11.97 4.90 2.34
N GLU A 10 12.64 3.99 1.63
CA GLU A 10 12.72 2.57 1.97
C GLU A 10 13.36 2.36 3.36
N ARG A 11 14.46 3.06 3.67
CA ARG A 11 15.11 3.00 4.99
C ARG A 11 14.26 3.60 6.10
N SER A 12 13.56 4.71 5.84
CA SER A 12 12.64 5.30 6.82
C SER A 12 11.50 4.34 7.15
N LEU A 13 10.94 3.69 6.13
CA LEU A 13 9.88 2.68 6.27
C LEU A 13 10.38 1.48 7.08
N GLU A 14 11.58 0.98 6.75
CA GLU A 14 12.24 -0.15 7.43
C GLU A 14 12.48 0.14 8.92
N ILE A 15 13.04 1.31 9.24
CA ILE A 15 13.30 1.73 10.63
C ILE A 15 12.00 1.80 11.41
N LYS A 16 10.95 2.39 10.83
CA LYS A 16 9.65 2.53 11.52
C LYS A 16 8.97 1.18 11.73
N ALA A 17 9.03 0.29 10.75
CA ALA A 17 8.50 -1.07 10.86
C ALA A 17 9.22 -1.86 11.97
N LYS A 18 10.56 -1.86 11.98
CA LYS A 18 11.37 -2.55 13.00
C LYS A 18 11.11 -2.03 14.42
N LYS A 19 10.97 -0.71 14.60
CA LYS A 19 10.60 -0.11 15.89
C LYS A 19 9.24 -0.57 16.43
N ASN A 20 8.37 -1.10 15.57
CA ASN A 20 7.05 -1.63 15.93
C ASN A 20 7.02 -3.17 15.90
N GLY A 21 8.17 -3.83 15.96
CA GLY A 21 8.26 -5.30 16.00
C GLY A 21 7.86 -6.00 14.71
N ILE A 22 7.84 -5.28 13.58
CA ILE A 22 7.55 -5.85 12.26
C ILE A 22 8.90 -6.20 11.60
N ASP A 23 9.12 -7.48 11.33
CA ASP A 23 10.25 -7.92 10.52
C ASP A 23 10.07 -7.46 9.07
N ALA A 24 10.86 -6.47 8.69
CA ALA A 24 10.84 -5.85 7.38
C ALA A 24 12.28 -5.70 6.89
N SER A 25 12.59 -6.31 5.74
CA SER A 25 13.78 -6.01 4.95
C SER A 25 13.40 -5.17 3.74
N PRO A 26 14.33 -4.45 3.12
CA PRO A 26 14.08 -3.70 1.88
C PRO A 26 13.35 -4.53 0.80
N GLN A 27 13.82 -5.76 0.53
CA GLN A 27 13.14 -6.65 -0.43
C GLN A 27 11.72 -7.02 -0.01
N LYS A 28 11.50 -7.39 1.27
CA LYS A 28 10.16 -7.71 1.78
C LYS A 28 9.22 -6.52 1.67
N LEU A 29 9.70 -5.30 1.98
CA LEU A 29 8.92 -4.07 1.84
C LEU A 29 8.53 -3.83 0.39
N LYS A 30 9.47 -3.97 -0.55
CA LYS A 30 9.21 -3.79 -1.97
C LYS A 30 8.14 -4.78 -2.48
N GLU A 31 8.24 -6.04 -2.11
CA GLU A 31 7.25 -7.06 -2.46
C GLU A 31 5.88 -6.78 -1.84
N SER A 32 5.86 -6.43 -0.56
CA SER A 32 4.60 -6.12 0.11
C SER A 32 3.92 -4.87 -0.42
N LEU A 33 4.68 -3.81 -0.72
CA LEU A 33 4.11 -2.61 -1.34
C LEU A 33 3.54 -2.91 -2.72
N LYS A 34 4.18 -3.79 -3.50
CA LYS A 34 3.63 -4.26 -4.77
C LYS A 34 2.32 -5.04 -4.60
N SER A 35 2.11 -5.72 -3.47
CA SER A 35 0.87 -6.47 -3.25
C SER A 35 -0.34 -5.58 -2.94
N LEU A 36 -0.11 -4.33 -2.51
CA LEU A 36 -1.15 -3.36 -2.13
C LEU A 36 -1.83 -2.68 -3.34
N GLN A 37 -2.00 -3.40 -4.45
CA GLN A 37 -2.62 -2.88 -5.65
C GLN A 37 -4.16 -2.97 -5.59
N VAL A 38 -4.82 -2.13 -6.38
CA VAL A 38 -6.26 -2.20 -6.63
C VAL A 38 -6.49 -2.47 -8.12
N MET A 39 -7.56 -3.19 -8.45
CA MET A 39 -7.96 -3.45 -9.83
C MET A 39 -9.04 -2.45 -10.23
N GLY A 40 -8.84 -1.69 -11.31
CA GLY A 40 -9.87 -0.83 -11.89
C GLY A 40 -10.80 -1.63 -12.82
N PHE A 41 -12.09 -1.34 -12.79
CA PHE A 41 -13.06 -1.87 -13.75
C PHE A 41 -14.23 -0.91 -13.94
N SER A 42 -14.88 -0.97 -15.10
CA SER A 42 -16.00 -0.10 -15.46
C SER A 42 -17.28 -0.92 -15.62
N THR A 43 -18.39 -0.43 -15.05
CA THR A 43 -19.72 -1.01 -15.25
C THR A 43 -20.78 0.08 -15.12
N ASN A 44 -21.87 -0.02 -15.89
CA ASN A 44 -22.98 0.95 -15.86
C ASN A 44 -22.51 2.42 -15.98
N HIS A 45 -21.56 2.68 -16.90
CA HIS A 45 -20.95 4.00 -17.12
C HIS A 45 -20.25 4.63 -15.90
N LYS A 46 -19.87 3.82 -14.91
CA LYS A 46 -19.10 4.23 -13.74
C LYS A 46 -17.83 3.41 -13.59
N ASP A 47 -16.78 4.05 -13.10
CA ASP A 47 -15.49 3.42 -12.82
C ASP A 47 -15.36 3.07 -11.33
N TYR A 48 -14.84 1.88 -11.06
CA TYR A 48 -14.69 1.33 -9.72
C TYR A 48 -13.30 0.75 -9.52
N PHE A 49 -12.88 0.71 -8.26
CA PHE A 49 -11.71 -0.01 -7.80
C PHE A 49 -12.10 -1.18 -6.91
N LEU A 50 -11.60 -2.36 -7.27
CA LEU A 50 -11.67 -3.58 -6.46
C LEU A 50 -10.39 -3.72 -5.65
N LYS A 51 -10.52 -3.84 -4.33
CA LYS A 51 -9.39 -4.14 -3.45
C LYS A 51 -8.88 -5.56 -3.69
N THR A 52 -7.61 -5.70 -4.02
CA THR A 52 -6.97 -7.01 -4.14
C THR A 52 -6.49 -7.52 -2.78
N ARG A 53 -6.20 -8.82 -2.67
CA ARG A 53 -5.63 -9.40 -1.44
C ARG A 53 -4.19 -8.94 -1.28
N GLY A 54 -3.97 -7.95 -0.42
CA GLY A 54 -2.65 -7.60 0.06
C GLY A 54 -2.06 -8.68 0.97
N ASP A 55 -0.74 -8.78 0.99
CA ASP A 55 -0.02 -9.70 1.85
C ASP A 55 -0.07 -9.27 3.34
N PRO A 56 0.24 -10.16 4.30
CA PRO A 56 0.17 -9.84 5.73
C PRO A 56 1.06 -8.67 6.16
N LEU A 57 2.25 -8.52 5.58
CA LEU A 57 3.18 -7.43 5.91
C LEU A 57 2.64 -6.10 5.35
N GLY A 58 2.18 -6.07 4.10
CA GLY A 58 1.51 -4.90 3.50
C GLY A 58 0.34 -4.39 4.35
N ASN A 59 -0.54 -5.30 4.78
CA ASN A 59 -1.68 -4.95 5.64
C ASN A 59 -1.26 -4.40 7.02
N ARG A 60 -0.17 -4.91 7.60
CA ARG A 60 0.38 -4.38 8.86
C ARG A 60 0.97 -2.98 8.65
N LEU A 61 1.66 -2.74 7.53
CA LEU A 61 2.22 -1.44 7.18
C LEU A 61 1.11 -0.39 7.01
N VAL A 62 0.07 -0.67 6.23
CA VAL A 62 -1.08 0.24 6.03
C VAL A 62 -1.67 0.67 7.38
N ARG A 63 -1.84 -0.27 8.32
CA ARG A 63 -2.30 0.02 9.69
C ARG A 63 -1.30 0.85 10.48
N LEU A 64 -0.01 0.52 10.43
CA LEU A 64 1.06 1.26 11.11
C LEU A 64 1.10 2.74 10.69
N PHE A 65 0.87 3.01 9.40
CA PHE A 65 0.83 4.37 8.86
C PHE A 65 -0.55 5.03 8.97
N ARG A 66 -1.53 4.37 9.61
CA ARG A 66 -2.91 4.85 9.77
C ARG A 66 -3.58 5.20 8.44
N ILE A 67 -3.17 4.53 7.37
CA ILE A 67 -3.79 4.66 6.05
C ILE A 67 -5.09 3.85 6.11
N LYS A 68 -6.22 4.50 5.86
CA LYS A 68 -7.52 3.81 5.78
C LYS A 68 -7.51 2.97 4.50
N PRO A 69 -7.64 1.63 4.58
CA PRO A 69 -7.75 0.82 3.38
C PRO A 69 -9.06 1.14 2.65
N PRO A 70 -9.10 1.06 1.31
CA PRO A 70 -10.34 1.20 0.56
C PRO A 70 -11.32 0.08 0.92
N ASN A 71 -12.60 0.31 0.64
CA ASN A 71 -13.63 -0.73 0.70
C ASN A 71 -13.35 -1.80 -0.36
N ASN A 72 -14.01 -2.96 -0.25
CA ASN A 72 -13.82 -4.04 -1.22
C ASN A 72 -14.08 -3.56 -2.66
N VAL A 73 -15.12 -2.77 -2.86
CA VAL A 73 -15.40 -2.02 -4.09
C VAL A 73 -15.57 -0.56 -3.70
N THR A 74 -14.89 0.34 -4.40
CA THR A 74 -14.95 1.79 -4.19
C THR A 74 -15.18 2.47 -5.53
N GLU A 75 -16.15 3.37 -5.65
CA GLU A 75 -16.33 4.14 -6.89
C GLU A 75 -15.14 5.11 -7.04
N GLN A 76 -14.65 5.31 -8.27
CA GLN A 76 -13.50 6.20 -8.52
C GLN A 76 -13.74 7.62 -8.01
N SER A 77 -14.99 8.09 -8.03
CA SER A 77 -15.42 9.39 -7.51
C SER A 77 -15.24 9.54 -5.99
N GLU A 78 -15.21 8.45 -5.23
CA GLU A 78 -14.99 8.46 -3.76
C GLU A 78 -13.51 8.53 -3.39
N LEU A 79 -12.61 8.16 -4.31
CA LEU A 79 -11.16 8.22 -4.13
C LEU A 79 -10.62 9.55 -4.67
N VAL A 80 -10.94 10.64 -3.97
CA VAL A 80 -10.24 11.92 -4.15
C VAL A 80 -8.88 11.82 -3.44
N LEU A 81 -7.82 11.53 -4.20
CA LEU A 81 -6.43 11.59 -3.74
C LEU A 81 -5.87 13.01 -3.82
#